data_AF-A0A7S0BDK2-F1
#
_entry.id   AF-A0A7S0BDK2-F1
#
_cell.length_a   1.000
_cell.length_b   1.000
_cell.length_c   1.000
_cell.angle_alpha   90.00
_cell.angle_beta   90.00
_cell.angle_gamma   90.00
#
_symmetry.space_group_name_H-M   'P 1'
#
loop_
_entity.id
_entity.type
_entity.pdbx_description
1 polymer ?
#
loop_
_entity_poly.entity_id
_entity_poly.type
_entity_poly.pdbx_seq_one_letter_code
_entity_poly.pdbx_strand_id
1 'polypeptide(L)'
;FSSCMGRWLCSLEDVASMYLTDYPDCPIPAKALALRLWGDVWYDRKKLTFTKKTPPPDEESGEPPARSFIEFVLEPIYKLYSMIVADDVDVLTKKMVHLGIMQHLRRSDL
;
A
#
# COMPACT_ATOMS: atom_id res chain seq x y z
N PHE A 1 2.61 -7.76 9.26
CA PHE A 1 1.59 -8.72 8.77
C PHE A 1 2.28 -9.64 7.77
N SER A 2 1.77 -10.85 7.59
CA SER A 2 2.46 -11.87 6.77
C SER A 2 1.50 -12.91 6.23
N SER A 3 1.90 -13.51 5.12
CA SER A 3 1.25 -14.68 4.54
C SER A 3 2.29 -15.79 4.35
N CYS A 4 2.11 -16.92 5.02
CA CYS A 4 3.01 -18.07 4.86
C CYS A 4 2.89 -18.70 3.47
N MET A 5 1.66 -18.79 2.94
CA MET A 5 1.41 -19.33 1.60
C MET A 5 1.93 -18.38 0.51
N GLY A 6 1.80 -17.07 0.71
CA GLY A 6 2.38 -16.06 -0.18
C GLY A 6 3.88 -15.87 -0.02
N ARG A 7 4.51 -16.53 0.97
CA ARG A 7 5.94 -16.40 1.32
C ARG A 7 6.41 -14.96 1.50
N TRP A 8 5.59 -14.11 2.11
CA TRP A 8 5.94 -12.72 2.40
C TRP A 8 5.59 -12.32 3.84
N LEU A 9 6.44 -11.47 4.40
CA LEU A 9 6.28 -10.83 5.71
C LEU A 9 6.71 -9.38 5.51
N CYS A 10 5.90 -8.44 5.98
CA CYS A 10 6.31 -7.05 6.04
C CYS A 10 5.75 -6.36 7.28
N SER A 11 6.54 -5.42 7.79
CA SER A 11 6.10 -4.46 8.79
C SER A 11 5.50 -3.22 8.10
N LEU A 12 4.79 -2.41 8.88
CA LEU A 12 4.32 -1.10 8.39
C LEU A 12 5.49 -0.16 8.06
N GLU A 13 6.63 -0.32 8.72
CA GLU A 13 7.84 0.46 8.42
C GLU A 13 8.42 0.09 7.06
N ASP A 14 8.44 -1.21 6.72
CA ASP A 14 8.90 -1.69 5.40
C ASP A 14 7.99 -1.15 4.29
N VAL A 15 6.66 -1.21 4.50
CA VAL A 15 5.68 -0.69 3.54
C VAL A 15 5.84 0.82 3.38
N ALA A 16 6.00 1.56 4.48
CA ALA A 16 6.26 3.00 4.44
C ALA A 16 7.58 3.34 3.72
N SER A 17 8.64 2.55 3.94
CA SER A 17 9.93 2.72 3.24
C SER A 17 9.81 2.46 1.75
N MET A 18 8.98 1.48 1.34
CA MET A 18 8.69 1.21 -0.07
C MET A 18 8.06 2.45 -0.73
N TYR A 19 7.04 3.04 -0.10
CA TYR A 19 6.41 4.27 -0.60
C TYR A 19 7.40 5.45 -0.69
N LEU A 20 8.26 5.64 0.30
CA LEU A 20 9.23 6.74 0.27
C LEU A 20 10.34 6.55 -0.78
N THR A 21 10.58 5.30 -1.22
CA THR A 21 11.51 5.02 -2.31
C THR A 21 10.96 5.57 -3.64
N ASP A 22 9.65 5.46 -3.85
CA ASP A 22 8.98 5.99 -5.03
C ASP A 22 8.78 7.52 -4.96
N TYR A 23 8.71 8.07 -3.74
CA TYR A 23 8.49 9.50 -3.48
C TYR A 23 9.62 10.11 -2.62
N PRO A 24 10.82 10.33 -3.17
CA PRO A 24 11.99 10.78 -2.42
C PRO A 24 11.85 12.22 -1.87
N ASP A 25 10.99 13.04 -2.47
CA ASP A 25 10.77 14.44 -2.06
C ASP A 25 9.89 14.56 -0.81
N CYS A 26 9.35 13.45 -0.29
CA CYS A 26 8.51 13.47 0.89
C CYS A 26 9.35 13.74 2.16
N PRO A 27 9.09 14.82 2.92
CA PRO A 27 9.88 15.18 4.09
C PRO A 27 9.58 14.31 5.33
N ILE A 28 8.72 13.28 5.21
CA ILE A 28 8.24 12.48 6.32
C ILE A 28 9.12 11.23 6.46
N PRO A 29 9.72 10.95 7.64
CA PRO A 29 10.50 9.74 7.82
C PRO A 29 9.61 8.49 7.83
N ALA A 30 10.13 7.35 7.34
CA ALA A 30 9.40 6.09 7.20
C ALA A 30 8.63 5.68 8.47
N LYS A 31 9.29 5.79 9.63
CA LYS A 31 8.69 5.47 10.93
C LYS A 31 7.48 6.35 11.27
N ALA A 32 7.53 7.63 10.92
CA ALA A 32 6.43 8.56 11.16
C ALA A 32 5.26 8.30 10.19
N LEU A 33 5.55 7.87 8.96
CA LEU A 33 4.52 7.44 8.01
C LEU A 33 3.86 6.13 8.47
N ALA A 34 4.64 5.15 8.91
CA ALA A 34 4.14 3.87 9.43
C ALA A 34 3.11 4.04 10.57
N LEU A 35 3.36 5.00 11.48
CA LEU A 35 2.43 5.34 12.56
C LEU A 35 1.11 5.97 12.08
N ARG A 36 1.09 6.60 10.90
CA ARG A 36 -0.10 7.19 10.29
C ARG A 36 -0.87 6.21 9.42
N LEU A 37 -0.20 5.15 8.94
CA LEU A 37 -0.81 4.09 8.15
C LEU A 37 -1.69 3.14 8.99
N TRP A 38 -1.59 3.17 10.33
CA TRP A 38 -2.33 2.27 11.21
C TRP A 38 -3.21 3.01 12.23
N GLY A 39 -4.37 2.43 12.53
CA GLY A 39 -5.32 2.92 13.53
C GLY A 39 -6.50 3.71 12.95
N ASP A 40 -7.13 4.54 13.79
CA ASP A 40 -8.15 5.53 13.42
C ASP A 40 -7.52 6.74 12.73
N VAL A 41 -6.93 6.50 11.56
CA VAL A 41 -6.36 7.51 10.67
C VAL A 41 -7.00 7.36 9.30
N TRP A 42 -7.33 8.49 8.70
CA TRP A 42 -7.86 8.63 7.35
C TRP A 42 -6.98 9.56 6.54
N TYR A 43 -6.99 9.37 5.23
CA TYR A 43 -6.23 10.20 4.30
C TYR A 43 -7.17 11.12 3.52
N ASP A 44 -6.92 12.42 3.60
CA ASP A 44 -7.65 13.42 2.82
C ASP A 44 -6.93 13.62 1.48
N ARG A 45 -7.51 13.12 0.39
CA ARG A 45 -6.94 13.30 -0.97
C ARG A 45 -6.94 14.75 -1.44
N LYS A 46 -7.86 15.59 -0.97
CA LYS A 46 -7.95 17.00 -1.37
C LYS A 46 -6.82 17.80 -0.73
N LYS A 47 -6.51 17.52 0.54
CA LYS A 47 -5.46 18.21 1.31
C LYS A 47 -4.12 17.51 1.33
N LEU A 48 -4.04 16.27 0.83
CA LEU A 48 -2.86 15.40 0.89
C LEU A 48 -2.31 15.25 2.32
N THR A 49 -3.21 15.11 3.30
CA THR A 49 -2.84 15.03 4.73
C THR A 49 -3.54 13.89 5.43
N PHE A 50 -2.90 13.37 6.48
CA PHE A 50 -3.48 12.37 7.37
C PHE A 50 -4.23 13.05 8.52
N THR A 51 -5.46 12.63 8.75
CA THR A 51 -6.31 13.13 9.83
C THR A 51 -6.73 11.98 10.74
N LYS A 52 -6.74 12.24 12.05
CA LYS A 52 -7.36 11.35 13.06
C LYS A 52 -8.83 11.66 13.31
N LYS A 53 -9.32 12.77 12.78
CA LYS A 53 -10.75 13.09 12.80
C LYS A 53 -11.40 12.30 11.68
N THR A 54 -12.42 11.53 12.03
CA THR A 54 -13.28 10.85 11.06
C THR A 54 -13.77 11.86 10.02
N PRO A 55 -13.39 11.70 8.75
CA PRO A 55 -13.91 12.56 7.68
C PRO A 55 -15.43 12.37 7.55
N PRO A 56 -16.16 13.35 7.01
CA PRO A 56 -17.50 13.10 6.51
C PRO A 56 -17.45 11.99 5.43
N PRO A 57 -18.57 11.27 5.19
CA PRO A 57 -18.66 10.33 4.07
C PRO A 57 -18.29 11.01 2.76
N ASP A 58 -17.70 10.24 1.84
CA ASP A 58 -17.25 10.76 0.57
C ASP A 58 -18.45 11.30 -0.22
N GLU A 59 -18.39 12.58 -0.61
CA GLU A 59 -19.50 13.29 -1.25
C GLU A 59 -19.93 12.65 -2.59
N GLU A 60 -19.01 11.91 -3.22
CA GLU A 60 -19.21 11.29 -4.54
C GLU A 60 -19.71 9.84 -4.45
N SER A 61 -19.22 9.06 -3.48
CA SER A 61 -19.58 7.64 -3.33
C SER A 61 -20.66 7.40 -2.28
N GLY A 62 -20.86 8.33 -1.35
CA GLY A 62 -21.76 8.18 -0.20
C GLY A 62 -21.29 7.15 0.83
N GLU A 63 -20.11 6.57 0.63
CA GLU A 63 -19.54 5.53 1.48
C GLU A 63 -18.75 6.14 2.66
N PRO A 64 -18.66 5.41 3.79
CA PRO A 64 -17.82 5.84 4.90
C PRO A 64 -16.35 5.87 4.45
N PRO A 65 -15.57 6.87 4.89
CA PRO A 65 -14.19 7.03 4.43
C PRO A 65 -13.34 5.84 4.87
N ALA A 66 -12.59 5.29 3.92
CA ALA A 66 -11.68 4.17 4.17
C ALA A 66 -10.54 4.59 5.11
N ARG A 67 -10.18 3.69 6.02
CA ARG A 67 -9.01 3.89 6.89
C ARG A 67 -7.74 3.90 6.03
N SER A 68 -6.73 4.66 6.46
CA SER A 68 -5.44 4.73 5.76
C SER A 68 -4.81 3.34 5.56
N PHE A 69 -4.95 2.42 6.51
CA PHE A 69 -4.47 1.05 6.34
C PHE A 69 -5.16 0.31 5.19
N ILE A 70 -6.48 0.51 5.04
CA ILE A 70 -7.25 -0.20 4.04
C ILE A 70 -6.83 0.29 2.66
N GLU A 71 -6.76 1.60 2.48
CA GLU A 71 -6.46 2.24 1.19
C GLU A 71 -5.00 2.02 0.75
N PHE A 72 -4.03 2.18 1.66
CA PHE A 72 -2.61 2.13 1.30
C PHE A 72 -1.98 0.74 1.47
N VAL A 73 -2.62 -0.20 2.15
CA VAL A 73 -2.03 -1.53 2.39
C VAL A 73 -2.93 -2.63 1.86
N LEU A 74 -4.17 -2.72 2.32
CA LEU A 74 -5.05 -3.82 1.93
C LEU A 74 -5.50 -3.75 0.49
N GLU A 75 -5.87 -2.56 -0.01
CA GLU A 75 -6.37 -2.40 -1.37
C GLU A 75 -5.31 -2.80 -2.43
N PRO A 76 -4.02 -2.40 -2.32
CA PRO A 76 -2.96 -2.94 -3.17
C PRO A 76 -2.80 -4.46 -3.08
N ILE A 77 -2.89 -5.03 -1.89
CA ILE A 77 -2.78 -6.49 -1.68
C ILE A 77 -3.96 -7.21 -2.34
N TYR A 78 -5.19 -6.72 -2.16
CA TYR A 78 -6.38 -7.29 -2.80
C TYR A 78 -6.31 -7.18 -4.31
N LYS A 79 -5.85 -6.04 -4.85
CA LYS A 79 -5.61 -5.86 -6.28
C LYS A 79 -4.56 -6.83 -6.81
N LEU A 80 -3.51 -7.10 -6.05
CA LEU A 80 -2.48 -8.07 -6.44
C LEU A 80 -3.07 -9.49 -6.50
N TYR A 81 -3.79 -9.92 -5.46
CA TYR A 81 -4.38 -11.25 -5.43
C TYR A 81 -5.49 -11.43 -6.47
N SER A 82 -6.32 -10.41 -6.72
CA SER A 82 -7.35 -10.49 -7.75
C SER A 82 -6.74 -10.61 -9.14
N MET A 83 -5.63 -9.93 -9.42
CA MET A 83 -4.89 -10.07 -10.68
C MET A 83 -4.28 -11.46 -10.84
N ILE A 84 -3.76 -12.05 -9.76
CA ILE A 84 -3.20 -13.43 -9.79
C ILE A 84 -4.31 -14.44 -10.08
N VAL A 85 -5.48 -14.30 -9.44
CA VAL A 85 -6.61 -15.23 -9.63
C VAL A 85 -7.26 -15.07 -11.01
N ALA A 86 -7.18 -13.89 -11.61
CA ALA A 86 -7.74 -13.61 -12.94
C ALA A 86 -6.90 -14.16 -14.11
N ASP A 87 -5.76 -14.82 -13.84
CA ASP A 87 -4.92 -15.57 -14.79
C ASP A 87 -4.39 -14.77 -16.00
N ASP A 88 -4.32 -13.44 -15.90
CA ASP A 88 -3.68 -12.58 -16.90
C ASP A 88 -2.19 -12.39 -16.57
N VAL A 89 -1.43 -13.47 -16.78
CA VAL A 89 0.02 -13.56 -16.46
C VAL A 89 0.82 -12.49 -17.22
N ASP A 90 0.37 -12.08 -18.40
CA ASP A 90 1.01 -11.04 -19.21
C ASP A 90 0.84 -9.64 -18.62
N VAL A 91 -0.38 -9.32 -18.14
CA VAL A 91 -0.62 -8.06 -17.41
C VAL A 91 0.07 -8.06 -16.06
N LEU A 92 0.11 -9.20 -15.37
CA LEU A 92 0.81 -9.37 -14.11
C LEU A 92 2.31 -9.12 -14.28
N THR A 93 2.94 -9.70 -15.30
CA THR A 93 4.38 -9.53 -15.55
C THR A 93 4.72 -8.07 -15.86
N LYS A 94 3.93 -7.40 -16.70
CA LYS A 94 4.12 -5.97 -17.01
C LYS A 94 3.97 -5.07 -15.78
N LYS A 95 2.96 -5.33 -14.93
CA LYS A 95 2.74 -4.56 -13.69
C LYS A 95 3.79 -4.86 -12.63
N MET A 96 4.20 -6.12 -12.46
CA MET A 96 5.25 -6.50 -11.50
C MET A 96 6.63 -5.95 -11.87
N VAL A 97 6.94 -5.83 -13.17
CA VAL A 97 8.14 -5.16 -13.66
C VAL A 97 8.07 -3.66 -13.36
N HIS A 98 6.90 -3.03 -13.56
CA HIS A 98 6.69 -1.62 -13.25
C HIS A 98 6.75 -1.31 -11.73
N LEU A 99 6.23 -2.20 -10.89
CA LEU A 99 6.23 -2.10 -9.42
C LEU A 99 7.59 -2.45 -8.78
N GLY A 100 8.61 -2.85 -9.56
CA GLY A 100 9.94 -3.18 -9.05
C GLY A 100 10.05 -4.47 -8.21
N ILE A 101 8.93 -5.15 -7.92
CA ILE A 101 8.86 -6.35 -7.06
C ILE A 101 9.69 -7.52 -7.64
N MET A 102 9.81 -7.62 -8.97
CA MET A 102 10.60 -8.66 -9.62
C MET A 102 12.11 -8.54 -9.33
N GLN A 103 12.63 -7.32 -9.11
CA GLN A 103 14.04 -7.08 -8.82
C GLN A 103 14.43 -7.58 -7.43
N HIS A 104 13.51 -7.53 -6.46
CA HIS A 104 13.75 -8.01 -5.10
C HIS A 104 13.60 -9.53 -4.98
N LEU A 105 12.73 -10.17 -5.77
CA LEU A 105 12.63 -11.63 -5.80
C LEU A 105 13.86 -12.31 -6.41
N ARG A 106 14.53 -11.68 -7.40
CA ARG A 106 15.76 -12.23 -8.02
C ARG A 106 16.98 -12.21 -7.09
N ARG A 107 17.02 -11.31 -6.10
CA ARG A 107 18.16 -11.23 -5.15
C ARG A 107 18.13 -12.29 -4.06
N SER A 108 17.02 -13.00 -3.90
CA SER A 108 16.84 -13.99 -2.84
C SER A 108 17.38 -15.40 -3.19
N ASP A 109 17.88 -15.59 -4.41
CA ASP A 109 18.45 -16.86 -4.91
C ASP A 109 19.99 -16.80 -5.09
N LEU A 110 20.67 -15.89 -4.38
CA LEU A 110 22.14 -15.83 -4.24
C LEU A 110 22.52 -15.76 -2.76
#